data_AF-A0A1D2WC42-F1
#
_entry.id   AF-A0A1D2WC42-F1
#
_cell.length_a   1.000
_cell.length_b   1.000
_cell.length_c   1.000
_cell.angle_alpha   90.00
_cell.angle_beta   90.00
_cell.angle_gamma   90.00
#
_symmetry.space_group_name_H-M   'P 1'
#
loop_
_entity.id
_entity.type
_entity.pdbx_description
1 polymer ?
#
loop_
_entity_poly.entity_id
_entity_poly.type
_entity_poly.pdbx_seq_one_letter_code
_entity_poly.pdbx_strand_id
1 'polypeptide(L)'
;MKKIILITALLLLAVVSVSGCTSNQKEYNLTVTNATDFNEDHALYAISPQKDDASFGYINLKYGTKTINGIKVYYDVYNDTEENHVNGETYFEKNGKWYMITWQDIEGNPNKSLIDSEISDKIKNI
;
A
#
# COMPACT_ATOMS: atom_id res chain seq x y z
N MET A 1 -61.79 -2.75 8.43
CA MET A 1 -60.66 -1.79 8.49
C MET A 1 -59.45 -2.43 9.17
N LYS A 2 -58.77 -3.39 8.49
CA LYS A 2 -57.60 -4.12 9.05
C LYS A 2 -56.47 -4.35 8.02
N LYS A 3 -56.55 -3.73 6.84
CA LYS A 3 -55.61 -3.95 5.73
C LYS A 3 -54.55 -2.85 5.56
N ILE A 4 -54.65 -1.74 6.28
CA ILE A 4 -53.74 -0.58 6.12
C ILE A 4 -52.49 -0.68 7.00
N ILE A 5 -52.52 -1.48 8.07
CA ILE A 5 -51.41 -1.57 9.03
C ILE A 5 -50.28 -2.50 8.53
N LEU A 6 -50.56 -3.38 7.56
CA LEU A 6 -49.58 -4.37 7.11
C LEU A 6 -48.55 -3.84 6.11
N ILE A 7 -48.85 -2.73 5.42
CA ILE A 7 -47.95 -2.19 4.37
C ILE A 7 -46.88 -1.27 4.99
N THR A 8 -47.18 -0.59 6.09
CA THR A 8 -46.20 0.24 6.81
C THR A 8 -45.15 -0.55 7.57
N ALA A 9 -45.41 -1.81 7.93
CA ALA A 9 -44.41 -2.70 8.52
C ALA A 9 -43.39 -3.23 7.50
N LEU A 10 -43.73 -3.26 6.21
CA LEU A 10 -42.85 -3.77 5.16
C LEU A 10 -41.87 -2.70 4.64
N LEU A 11 -42.15 -1.40 4.84
CA LEU A 11 -41.28 -0.32 4.38
C LEU A 11 -40.11 0.02 5.33
N LEU A 12 -40.16 -0.46 6.58
CA LEU A 12 -39.12 -0.20 7.60
C LEU A 12 -37.97 -1.21 7.60
N LEU A 13 -38.05 -2.28 6.82
CA LEU A 13 -36.98 -3.29 6.67
C LEU A 13 -36.01 -2.99 5.53
N ALA A 14 -36.20 -1.90 4.78
CA ALA A 14 -35.34 -1.54 3.65
C ALA A 14 -34.22 -0.54 4.00
N VAL A 15 -34.12 -0.06 5.25
CA VAL A 15 -33.26 1.09 5.59
C VAL A 15 -32.15 0.76 6.60
N VAL A 16 -31.88 -0.51 6.92
CA VAL A 16 -30.76 -0.84 7.82
C VAL A 16 -30.05 -2.10 7.35
N SER A 17 -29.03 -1.92 6.51
CA SER A 17 -27.79 -2.72 6.48
C SER A 17 -26.90 -2.43 5.26
N VAL A 18 -27.04 -1.27 4.60
CA VAL A 18 -25.88 -0.66 3.91
C VAL A 18 -25.04 0.09 4.96
N SER A 19 -24.63 -0.62 6.01
CA SER A 19 -23.79 -0.09 7.08
C SER A 19 -22.79 -1.18 7.41
N GLY A 20 -21.95 -1.44 6.42
CA GLY A 20 -21.00 -2.54 6.45
C GLY A 20 -20.10 -2.58 5.23
N CYS A 21 -19.94 -1.49 4.47
CA CYS A 21 -18.58 -1.18 4.04
C CYS A 21 -17.84 -0.83 5.33
N THR A 22 -17.39 -1.85 6.07
CA THR A 22 -16.22 -1.70 6.90
C THR A 22 -15.18 -1.15 5.96
N SER A 23 -14.93 0.17 6.03
CA SER A 23 -13.70 0.68 5.46
C SER A 23 -12.63 -0.18 6.11
N ASN A 24 -11.94 -1.01 5.33
CA ASN A 24 -10.65 -1.51 5.74
C ASN A 24 -9.91 -0.25 6.20
N GLN A 25 -9.75 -0.09 7.51
CA GLN A 25 -8.92 1.00 8.02
C GLN A 25 -7.59 0.80 7.31
N LYS A 26 -7.14 1.83 6.60
CA LYS A 26 -5.81 1.82 6.01
C LYS A 26 -4.84 1.74 7.18
N GLU A 27 -4.35 0.55 7.48
CA GLU A 27 -3.25 0.32 8.42
C GLU A 27 -1.92 0.41 7.67
N TYR A 28 -1.75 1.48 6.90
CA TYR A 28 -0.49 1.80 6.25
C TYR A 28 -0.35 3.32 6.10
N ASN A 29 0.86 3.81 6.36
CA ASN A 29 1.21 5.22 6.22
C ASN A 29 2.19 5.37 5.05
N LEU A 30 1.95 6.31 4.14
CA LEU A 30 2.87 6.63 3.04
C LEU A 30 3.43 8.03 3.16
N THR A 31 4.75 8.14 3.18
CA THR A 31 5.45 9.44 3.22
C THR A 31 6.28 9.62 1.96
N VAL A 32 6.10 10.75 1.26
CA VAL A 32 6.90 11.13 0.09
C VAL A 32 8.02 12.06 0.53
N THR A 33 9.25 11.76 0.15
CA THR A 33 10.42 12.58 0.43
C THR A 33 11.25 12.80 -0.84
N ASN A 34 11.83 13.99 -1.01
CA ASN A 34 12.83 14.22 -2.05
C ASN A 34 14.11 13.48 -1.68
N ALA A 35 14.59 12.60 -2.56
CA ALA A 35 15.84 11.89 -2.36
C ALA A 35 16.96 12.67 -3.08
N THR A 36 17.57 13.63 -2.38
CA THR A 36 18.70 14.40 -2.92
C THR A 36 19.91 13.48 -3.08
N ASP A 37 20.66 13.66 -4.16
CA ASP A 37 21.86 12.88 -4.50
C ASP A 37 21.61 11.38 -4.78
N PHE A 38 20.34 10.99 -4.95
CA PHE A 38 19.97 9.64 -5.39
C PHE A 38 20.14 9.47 -6.91
N ASN A 39 20.44 8.26 -7.33
CA ASN A 39 20.50 7.85 -8.73
C ASN A 39 20.05 6.38 -8.89
N GLU A 40 20.05 5.88 -10.13
CA GLU A 40 19.64 4.51 -10.42
C GLU A 40 20.52 3.47 -9.72
N ASP A 41 21.84 3.69 -9.65
CA ASP A 41 22.75 2.75 -8.98
C ASP A 41 22.47 2.64 -7.47
N HIS A 42 22.19 3.77 -6.81
CA HIS A 42 21.76 3.79 -5.41
C HIS A 42 20.42 3.08 -5.22
N ALA A 43 19.46 3.32 -6.12
CA ALA A 43 18.16 2.66 -6.06
C ALA A 43 18.28 1.15 -6.26
N LEU A 44 19.13 0.69 -7.19
CA LEU A 44 19.43 -0.73 -7.42
C LEU A 44 20.14 -1.37 -6.21
N TYR A 45 21.06 -0.65 -5.58
CA TYR A 45 21.73 -1.08 -4.37
C TYR A 45 20.75 -1.21 -3.20
N ALA A 46 19.86 -0.22 -3.03
CA ALA A 46 18.86 -0.20 -1.97
C ALA A 46 17.88 -1.38 -2.06
N ILE A 47 17.45 -1.77 -3.27
CA ILE A 47 16.56 -2.92 -3.46
C ILE A 47 17.27 -4.27 -3.53
N SER A 48 18.60 -4.32 -3.37
CA SER A 48 19.33 -5.57 -3.39
C SER A 48 18.97 -6.32 -2.11
N PRO A 49 18.32 -7.49 -2.19
CA PRO A 49 17.87 -8.20 -1.00
C PRO A 49 19.06 -8.46 -0.09
N GLN A 50 19.04 -7.94 1.13
CA GLN A 50 19.95 -8.44 2.15
C GLN A 50 19.51 -9.87 2.44
N LYS A 51 20.48 -10.78 2.49
CA LYS A 51 20.28 -12.23 2.56
C LYS A 51 19.34 -12.67 3.70
N ASP A 52 19.14 -11.81 4.69
CA ASP A 52 18.40 -12.08 5.92
C ASP A 52 16.92 -11.65 5.85
N ASP A 53 16.52 -10.76 4.91
CA ASP A 53 15.15 -10.24 4.78
C ASP A 53 14.16 -11.24 4.15
N ALA A 54 14.67 -12.18 3.35
CA ALA A 54 13.85 -13.23 2.73
C ALA A 54 13.34 -14.31 3.72
N SER A 55 13.82 -14.29 4.96
CA SER A 55 13.63 -15.35 5.97
C SER A 55 12.35 -15.22 6.79
N PHE A 56 11.71 -14.05 6.80
CA PHE A 56 10.62 -13.73 7.73
C PHE A 56 9.30 -13.57 7.00
N GLY A 57 8.41 -14.57 7.09
CA GLY A 57 6.96 -14.46 6.82
C GLY A 57 6.47 -14.11 5.40
N TYR A 58 7.29 -13.46 4.58
CA TYR A 58 6.97 -12.87 3.28
C TYR A 58 7.61 -13.64 2.14
N ILE A 59 7.57 -14.97 2.26
CA ILE A 59 8.23 -15.99 1.44
C ILE A 59 7.89 -15.87 -0.08
N ASN A 60 7.02 -14.95 -0.50
CA ASN A 60 6.59 -14.79 -1.90
C ASN A 60 6.37 -13.35 -2.39
N LEU A 61 6.99 -12.33 -1.80
CA LEU A 61 6.90 -10.99 -2.37
C LEU A 61 8.02 -10.73 -3.38
N LYS A 62 7.65 -10.67 -4.67
CA LYS A 62 8.56 -10.27 -5.76
C LYS A 62 8.79 -8.76 -5.71
N TYR A 63 9.70 -8.33 -4.84
CA TYR A 63 10.24 -6.97 -4.84
C TYR A 63 11.45 -6.86 -5.77
N GLY A 64 11.86 -5.61 -6.04
CA GLY A 64 12.78 -5.27 -7.12
C GLY A 64 12.24 -4.15 -8.00
N THR A 65 12.53 -4.16 -9.31
CA THR A 65 12.06 -3.11 -10.22
C THR A 65 10.70 -3.44 -10.83
N LYS A 66 9.81 -2.45 -10.95
CA LYS A 66 8.58 -2.54 -11.77
C LYS A 66 8.22 -1.20 -12.38
N THR A 67 7.21 -1.17 -13.25
CA THR A 67 6.71 0.07 -13.86
C THR A 67 5.33 0.41 -13.28
N ILE A 68 5.15 1.66 -12.83
CA ILE A 68 3.88 2.21 -12.33
C ILE A 68 3.62 3.52 -13.06
N ASN A 69 2.49 3.63 -13.76
CA ASN A 69 2.14 4.81 -14.57
C ASN A 69 3.26 5.23 -15.55
N GLY A 70 3.96 4.27 -16.14
CA GLY A 70 5.07 4.53 -17.06
C GLY A 70 6.39 4.92 -16.39
N ILE A 71 6.43 5.02 -15.06
CA ILE A 71 7.65 5.32 -14.28
C ILE A 71 8.23 4.02 -13.73
N LYS A 72 9.54 3.81 -13.94
CA LYS A 72 10.28 2.71 -13.32
C LYS A 72 10.45 3.03 -11.84
N VAL A 73 10.03 2.10 -10.99
CA VAL A 73 10.11 2.21 -9.54
C VAL A 73 10.91 1.02 -8.99
N TYR A 74 11.62 1.27 -7.90
CA TYR A 74 12.51 0.31 -7.22
C TYR A 74 11.95 0.05 -5.83
N TYR A 75 11.48 -1.17 -5.57
CA TYR A 75 10.91 -1.59 -4.29
C TYR A 75 11.93 -2.31 -3.43
N ASP A 76 12.10 -1.82 -2.21
CA ASP A 76 12.78 -2.53 -1.13
C ASP A 76 11.83 -2.76 0.05
N VAL A 77 12.07 -3.81 0.83
CA VAL A 77 11.25 -4.20 1.99
C VAL A 77 12.12 -4.77 3.09
N TYR A 78 11.93 -4.26 4.30
CA TYR A 78 12.61 -4.73 5.51
C TYR A 78 11.59 -4.98 6.62
N ASN A 79 11.84 -6.04 7.38
CA ASN A 79 11.00 -6.40 8.52
C ASN A 79 11.43 -5.60 9.76
N ASP A 80 10.47 -4.99 10.46
CA ASP A 80 10.69 -4.50 11.81
C ASP A 80 10.21 -5.55 12.81
N THR A 81 11.15 -6.43 13.19
CA THR A 81 10.88 -7.60 14.03
C THR A 81 10.40 -7.26 15.44
N GLU A 82 10.51 -6.00 15.88
CA GLU A 82 10.07 -5.59 17.22
C GLU A 82 8.57 -5.21 17.26
N GLU A 83 7.97 -4.82 16.13
CA GLU A 83 6.62 -4.24 16.09
C GLU A 83 5.56 -5.08 15.33
N ASN A 84 5.89 -6.28 14.83
CA ASN A 84 5.03 -7.06 13.90
C ASN A 84 4.62 -6.25 12.65
N HIS A 85 5.47 -5.31 12.23
CA HIS A 85 5.26 -4.45 11.07
C HIS A 85 6.32 -4.73 10.01
N VAL A 86 5.94 -4.52 8.77
CA VAL A 86 6.86 -4.49 7.64
C VAL A 86 6.90 -3.12 7.05
N ASN A 87 8.12 -2.64 6.87
CA ASN A 87 8.36 -1.38 6.21
C ASN A 87 8.88 -1.65 4.81
N GLY A 88 8.60 -0.73 3.92
CA GLY A 88 9.18 -0.76 2.61
C GLY A 88 9.42 0.63 2.06
N GLU A 89 10.30 0.66 1.10
CA GLU A 89 10.76 1.85 0.44
C GLU A 89 10.55 1.71 -1.05
N THR A 90 10.18 2.81 -1.69
CA THR A 90 9.98 2.86 -3.13
C THR A 90 10.65 4.09 -3.69
N TYR A 91 11.68 3.85 -4.49
CA TYR A 91 12.45 4.91 -5.14
C TYR A 91 12.00 5.07 -6.59
N PHE A 92 11.97 6.31 -7.09
CA PHE A 92 11.68 6.58 -8.49
C PHE A 92 12.18 7.95 -8.93
N GLU A 93 12.43 8.08 -10.23
CA GLU A 93 12.73 9.35 -10.87
C GLU A 93 11.50 9.90 -11.59
N LYS A 94 11.22 11.19 -11.40
CA LYS A 94 10.23 11.93 -12.17
C LYS A 94 10.77 13.33 -12.48
N ASN A 95 10.73 13.73 -13.75
CA ASN A 95 11.16 15.04 -14.21
C ASN A 95 12.61 15.41 -13.79
N GLY A 96 13.55 14.45 -13.84
CA GLY A 96 14.95 14.67 -13.46
C GLY A 96 15.20 14.75 -11.96
N LYS A 97 14.21 14.38 -11.13
CA LYS A 97 14.32 14.39 -9.66
C LYS A 97 13.98 13.04 -9.08
N TRP A 98 14.71 12.65 -8.05
CA TRP A 98 14.50 11.41 -7.33
C TRP A 98 13.61 11.60 -6.11
N TYR A 99 12.74 10.62 -5.90
CA TYR A 99 11.76 10.57 -4.83
C TYR A 99 11.84 9.22 -4.14
N MET A 100 11.53 9.24 -2.85
CA MET A 100 11.35 8.05 -2.02
C MET A 100 9.94 8.08 -1.42
N ILE A 101 9.26 6.95 -1.48
CA ILE A 101 8.04 6.68 -0.73
C ILE A 101 8.35 5.60 0.30
N THR A 102 8.23 5.93 1.58
CA THR A 102 8.21 4.92 2.65
C THR A 102 6.77 4.46 2.88
N TRP A 103 6.60 3.19 3.18
CA TRP A 103 5.32 2.58 3.53
C TRP A 103 5.48 1.54 4.63
N GLN A 104 4.42 1.29 5.38
CA GLN A 104 4.36 0.29 6.46
C GLN A 104 3.13 -0.59 6.25
N ASP A 105 3.21 -1.89 6.50
CA ASP A 105 2.12 -2.88 6.46
C ASP A 105 2.28 -3.85 7.65
N ILE A 106 1.33 -4.76 7.84
CA ILE A 106 1.36 -5.74 8.95
C ILE A 106 1.95 -7.07 8.49
N GLU A 107 2.77 -7.70 9.34
CA GLU A 107 3.33 -9.03 9.10
C GLU A 107 2.24 -10.08 8.71
N GLY A 108 2.45 -10.79 7.60
CA GLY A 108 1.56 -11.86 7.16
C GLY A 108 0.30 -11.43 6.39
N ASN A 109 0.05 -10.12 6.20
CA ASN A 109 -1.05 -9.61 5.38
C ASN A 109 -0.53 -8.69 4.25
N PRO A 110 0.03 -9.22 3.16
CA PRO A 110 0.60 -8.38 2.12
C PRO A 110 -0.50 -7.67 1.31
N ASN A 111 -0.81 -6.42 1.67
CA ASN A 111 -1.78 -5.57 0.94
C ASN A 111 -1.16 -4.96 -0.32
N LYS A 112 -0.39 -5.76 -1.06
CA LYS A 112 0.48 -5.29 -2.16
C LYS A 112 -0.29 -4.49 -3.22
N SER A 113 -1.50 -4.92 -3.57
CA SER A 113 -2.32 -4.22 -4.57
C SER A 113 -2.78 -2.83 -4.10
N LEU A 114 -3.11 -2.69 -2.81
CA LEU A 114 -3.41 -1.38 -2.21
C LEU A 114 -2.16 -0.49 -2.19
N ILE A 115 -1.03 -1.02 -1.71
CA ILE A 115 0.24 -0.29 -1.66
C ILE A 115 0.64 0.18 -3.07
N ASP A 116 0.57 -0.70 -4.06
CA ASP A 116 0.84 -0.38 -5.47
C ASP A 116 -0.09 0.71 -6.00
N SER A 117 -1.38 0.67 -5.65
CA SER A 117 -2.38 1.68 -6.04
C SER A 117 -2.09 3.05 -5.41
N GLU A 118 -1.68 3.08 -4.16
CA GLU A 118 -1.40 4.34 -3.45
C GLU A 118 -0.09 4.96 -3.89
N ILE A 119 0.95 4.15 -4.11
CA ILE A 119 2.19 4.61 -4.75
C ILE A 119 1.88 5.20 -6.12
N SER A 120 1.06 4.52 -6.92
CA SER A 120 0.59 5.01 -8.22
C SER A 120 -0.07 6.38 -8.10
N ASP A 121 -0.97 6.57 -7.14
CA ASP A 121 -1.65 7.84 -6.93
C ASP A 121 -0.71 8.94 -6.40
N LYS A 122 0.24 8.63 -5.51
CA LYS A 122 1.28 9.58 -5.08
C LYS A 122 2.13 10.03 -6.27
N ILE A 123 2.60 9.09 -7.08
CA ILE A 123 3.40 9.37 -8.28
C ILE A 123 2.66 10.29 -9.26
N LYS A 124 1.34 10.11 -9.45
CA LYS A 124 0.55 10.99 -10.35
C LYS A 124 0.50 12.44 -9.85
N ASN A 125 0.46 12.65 -8.54
CA ASN A 125 0.23 13.95 -7.91
C ASN A 125 1.51 14.74 -7.58
N ILE A 126 2.68 14.20 -7.91
CA ILE A 126 4.00 14.89 -7.85
C ILE A 126 4.25 15.65 -9.14
#